data_AF-A0A7R8WX46-F1
#
_entry.id   AF-A0A7R8WX46-F1
#
_cell.length_a   1.000
_cell.length_b   1.000
_cell.length_c   1.000
_cell.angle_alpha   90.00
_cell.angle_beta   90.00
_cell.angle_gamma   90.00
#
_symmetry.space_group_name_H-M   'P 1'
#
loop_
_entity.id
_entity.type
_entity.pdbx_description
1 polymer ?
#
loop_
_entity_poly.entity_id
_entity_poly.type
_entity_poly.pdbx_seq_one_letter_code
_entity_poly.pdbx_strand_id
1 'polypeptide(L)'
;MPLVTLKDVLQPALAGGYAVGGLVTLGWEDMRAYVAAAEALNCPVILQAGPGCRAHTPLPVLGKMFRHLAEGSSVPVVAHLDHGYTFEECKEALDSGFTSLMYDGSRKPLSQNIDETARIVELAHAAGISCEGEIGFVGYADGENSAGTDPDEAAVFARDSGVDAMAI
;
A
#
# COMPACT_ATOMS: atom_id res chain seq x y z
N MET A 1 -18.67 -6.31 -1.28
CA MET A 1 -18.18 -5.63 -0.07
C MET A 1 -17.29 -4.49 -0.54
N PRO A 2 -17.49 -3.27 -0.04
CA PRO A 2 -16.72 -2.11 -0.49
C PRO A 2 -15.30 -2.06 0.08
N LEU A 3 -15.04 -2.67 1.25
CA LEU A 3 -13.67 -2.88 1.73
C LEU A 3 -13.03 -4.08 1.00
N VAL A 4 -11.92 -3.84 0.30
CA VAL A 4 -11.22 -4.83 -0.55
C VAL A 4 -9.71 -4.78 -0.37
N THR A 5 -9.00 -5.79 -0.89
CA THR A 5 -7.52 -5.83 -0.88
C THR A 5 -6.94 -5.09 -2.07
N LEU A 6 -5.63 -4.81 -2.04
CA LEU A 6 -4.92 -4.19 -3.17
C LEU A 6 -5.01 -5.07 -4.44
N LYS A 7 -4.85 -6.38 -4.28
CA LYS A 7 -4.94 -7.34 -5.38
C LYS A 7 -6.31 -7.31 -6.07
N ASP A 8 -7.39 -7.16 -5.30
CA ASP A 8 -8.76 -7.12 -5.83
C ASP A 8 -8.97 -5.96 -6.81
N VAL A 9 -8.29 -4.83 -6.60
CA VAL A 9 -8.43 -3.65 -7.46
C VAL A 9 -7.36 -3.60 -8.55
N LEU A 10 -6.14 -4.10 -8.30
CA LEU A 10 -5.04 -4.04 -9.27
C LEU A 10 -5.08 -5.14 -10.32
N GLN A 11 -5.56 -6.35 -10.01
CA GLN A 11 -5.64 -7.42 -11.02
C GLN A 11 -6.62 -7.09 -12.18
N PRO A 12 -7.83 -6.57 -11.91
CA PRO A 12 -8.69 -6.06 -12.98
C PRO A 12 -8.08 -4.87 -13.73
N ALA A 13 -7.36 -3.99 -13.04
CA ALA A 13 -6.68 -2.85 -13.65
C ALA A 13 -5.59 -3.27 -14.64
N LEU A 14 -4.77 -4.25 -14.26
CA LEU A 14 -3.76 -4.85 -15.13
C LEU A 14 -4.39 -5.49 -16.37
N ALA A 15 -5.45 -6.29 -16.20
CA ALA A 15 -6.15 -6.93 -17.32
C ALA A 15 -6.87 -5.94 -18.24
N GLY A 16 -7.38 -4.84 -17.67
CA GLY A 16 -8.13 -3.81 -18.38
C GLY A 16 -7.28 -2.68 -18.97
N GLY A 17 -5.97 -2.63 -18.68
CA GLY A 17 -5.08 -1.58 -19.16
C GLY A 17 -5.35 -0.20 -18.54
N TYR A 18 -5.74 -0.15 -17.27
CA TYR A 18 -5.95 1.09 -16.52
C TYR A 18 -5.22 1.07 -15.17
N ALA A 19 -5.25 2.19 -14.45
CA ALA A 19 -4.66 2.33 -13.13
C ALA A 19 -5.71 2.70 -12.08
N VAL A 20 -5.43 2.39 -10.81
CA VAL A 20 -6.25 2.78 -9.65
C VAL A 20 -5.49 3.84 -8.88
N GLY A 21 -6.17 4.91 -8.47
CA GLY A 21 -5.54 6.00 -7.72
C GLY A 21 -5.19 5.59 -6.29
N GLY A 22 -3.88 5.56 -5.98
CA GLY A 22 -3.33 5.62 -4.62
C GLY A 22 -3.18 7.06 -4.18
N LEU A 23 -3.86 7.43 -3.09
CA LEU A 23 -3.90 8.80 -2.60
C LEU A 23 -3.48 8.83 -1.13
N VAL A 24 -2.32 9.44 -0.87
CA VAL A 24 -1.85 9.72 0.49
C VAL A 24 -2.80 10.72 1.16
N THR A 25 -3.31 10.33 2.32
CA THR A 25 -4.22 11.15 3.12
C THR A 25 -3.43 11.88 4.19
N LEU A 26 -3.70 13.16 4.47
CA LEU A 26 -3.09 13.88 5.60
C LEU A 26 -4.04 14.05 6.79
N GLY A 27 -5.35 13.92 6.55
CA GLY A 27 -6.38 14.03 7.58
C GLY A 27 -7.73 13.47 7.14
N TRP A 28 -8.74 13.62 7.99
CA TRP A 28 -10.09 13.10 7.78
C TRP A 28 -10.77 13.70 6.54
N GLU A 29 -10.54 14.99 6.30
CA GLU A 29 -11.09 15.74 5.19
C GLU A 29 -10.64 15.18 3.84
N ASP A 30 -9.35 14.84 3.71
CA ASP A 30 -8.80 14.22 2.50
C ASP A 30 -9.43 12.86 2.24
N MET A 31 -9.48 12.01 3.28
CA MET A 31 -10.05 10.65 3.18
C MET A 31 -11.49 10.70 2.67
N ARG A 32 -12.31 11.62 3.21
CA ARG A 32 -13.69 11.84 2.77
C ARG A 32 -13.77 12.36 1.35
N ALA A 33 -12.93 13.33 0.99
CA ALA A 33 -12.92 13.93 -0.33
C ALA A 33 -12.55 12.90 -1.41
N TYR A 34 -11.55 12.06 -1.15
CA TYR A 34 -11.10 11.02 -2.08
C TYR A 34 -12.17 9.94 -2.28
N VAL A 35 -12.80 9.45 -1.22
CA VAL A 35 -13.89 8.47 -1.33
C VAL A 35 -15.10 9.07 -2.05
N ALA A 36 -15.51 10.30 -1.72
CA ALA A 36 -16.62 10.95 -2.40
C ALA A 36 -16.36 11.17 -3.90
N ALA A 37 -15.12 11.52 -4.27
CA ALA A 37 -14.72 11.64 -5.68
C ALA A 37 -14.74 10.28 -6.39
N ALA A 38 -14.25 9.22 -5.75
CA ALA A 38 -14.27 7.87 -6.28
C ALA A 38 -15.71 7.36 -6.50
N GLU A 39 -16.62 7.65 -5.58
CA GLU A 39 -18.06 7.35 -5.72
C GLU A 39 -18.70 8.11 -6.87
N ALA A 40 -18.41 9.41 -7.00
CA ALA A 40 -18.94 10.23 -8.10
C ALA A 40 -18.46 9.75 -9.48
N LEU A 41 -17.25 9.16 -9.55
CA LEU A 41 -16.67 8.59 -10.76
C LEU A 41 -16.95 7.09 -10.93
N ASN A 42 -17.60 6.46 -9.95
CA ASN A 42 -17.86 5.03 -9.90
C ASN A 42 -16.59 4.18 -10.14
N CYS A 43 -15.49 4.52 -9.46
CA CYS A 43 -14.20 3.85 -9.60
C CYS A 43 -13.61 3.45 -8.24
N PRO A 44 -12.73 2.43 -8.18
CA PRO A 44 -12.04 2.08 -6.94
C PRO A 44 -11.02 3.15 -6.53
N VAL A 45 -10.69 3.19 -5.24
CA VAL A 45 -9.67 4.08 -4.67
C VAL A 45 -8.84 3.38 -3.60
N ILE A 46 -7.57 3.75 -3.49
CA ILE A 46 -6.65 3.27 -2.46
C ILE A 46 -6.34 4.46 -1.54
N LEU A 47 -6.75 4.38 -0.28
CA LEU A 47 -6.39 5.36 0.76
C LEU A 47 -5.07 4.93 1.40
N GLN A 48 -4.08 5.83 1.36
CA GLN A 48 -2.72 5.53 1.79
C GLN A 48 -2.35 6.27 3.07
N ALA A 49 -1.93 5.51 4.09
CA ALA A 49 -1.40 6.02 5.35
C ALA A 49 0.13 6.21 5.28
N GLY A 50 0.58 7.27 4.59
CA GLY A 50 2.01 7.58 4.45
C GLY A 50 2.66 8.11 5.75
N PRO A 51 4.00 8.21 5.81
CA PRO A 51 4.75 8.53 7.03
C PRO A 51 4.33 9.86 7.66
N GLY A 52 4.08 10.89 6.84
CA GLY A 52 3.63 12.20 7.31
C GLY A 52 2.26 12.16 7.98
N CYS A 53 1.32 11.35 7.49
CA CYS A 53 0.00 11.21 8.10
C CYS A 53 0.08 10.54 9.46
N ARG A 54 0.78 9.39 9.52
CA ARG A 54 0.83 8.59 10.73
C ARG A 54 1.74 9.14 11.82
N ALA A 55 2.59 10.12 11.48
CA ALA A 55 3.28 10.95 12.47
C ALA A 55 2.31 11.80 13.32
N HIS A 56 1.11 12.09 12.80
CA HIS A 56 0.09 12.89 13.49
C HIS A 56 -1.15 12.10 13.90
N THR A 57 -1.49 11.03 13.17
CA THR A 57 -2.64 10.18 13.45
C THR A 57 -2.21 8.71 13.52
N PRO A 58 -2.18 8.07 14.70
CA PRO A 58 -1.68 6.69 14.83
C PRO A 58 -2.43 5.66 13.98
N LEU A 59 -1.74 4.58 13.58
CA LEU A 59 -2.30 3.49 12.76
C LEU A 59 -3.62 2.89 13.30
N PRO A 60 -3.79 2.68 14.63
CA PRO A 60 -5.07 2.19 15.18
C PRO A 60 -6.26 3.13 14.98
N VAL A 61 -6.00 4.41 14.77
CA VAL A 61 -7.01 5.42 14.45
C VAL A 61 -7.25 5.46 12.94
N LEU A 62 -6.18 5.53 12.15
CA LEU A 62 -6.26 5.54 10.67
C LEU A 62 -6.98 4.32 10.12
N GLY A 63 -6.64 3.12 10.61
CA GLY A 63 -7.30 1.88 10.20
C GLY A 63 -8.81 1.95 10.41
N LYS A 64 -9.28 2.46 11.56
CA LYS A 64 -10.72 2.64 11.83
C LYS A 64 -11.36 3.69 10.93
N MET A 65 -10.66 4.79 10.64
CA MET A 65 -11.16 5.84 9.74
C MET A 65 -11.32 5.31 8.31
N PHE A 66 -10.31 4.62 7.79
CA PHE A 66 -10.36 4.01 6.45
C PHE A 66 -11.46 2.96 6.37
N ARG A 67 -11.55 2.07 7.36
CA ARG A 67 -12.61 1.05 7.41
C ARG A 67 -14.00 1.65 7.47
N HIS A 68 -14.20 2.70 8.27
CA HIS A 68 -15.49 3.38 8.37
C HIS A 68 -15.94 3.95 7.02
N LEU A 69 -15.02 4.58 6.28
CA LEU A 69 -15.33 5.09 4.94
C LEU A 69 -15.56 3.97 3.93
N ALA A 70 -14.72 2.93 3.96
CA ALA A 70 -14.86 1.79 3.06
C ALA A 70 -16.21 1.10 3.27
N GLU A 71 -16.58 0.76 4.50
CA GLU A 71 -17.84 0.09 4.84
C GLU A 71 -19.08 0.90 4.45
N GLY A 72 -18.99 2.23 4.45
CA GLY A 72 -20.05 3.14 4.02
C GLY A 72 -20.06 3.46 2.53
N SER A 73 -19.05 3.03 1.77
CA SER A 73 -18.90 3.41 0.36
C SER A 73 -19.68 2.50 -0.59
N SER A 74 -20.09 3.07 -1.73
CA SER A 74 -20.69 2.37 -2.86
C SER A 74 -19.65 1.79 -3.84
N VAL A 75 -18.37 2.17 -3.73
CA VAL A 75 -17.26 1.71 -4.57
C VAL A 75 -16.22 0.94 -3.75
N PRO A 76 -15.31 0.16 -4.38
CA PRO A 76 -14.24 -0.51 -3.66
C PRO A 76 -13.21 0.48 -3.11
N VAL A 77 -12.86 0.33 -1.84
CA VAL A 77 -11.87 1.13 -1.11
C VAL A 77 -10.83 0.21 -0.48
N VAL A 78 -9.55 0.46 -0.75
CA VAL A 78 -8.42 -0.22 -0.10
C VAL A 78 -7.89 0.64 1.05
N ALA A 79 -7.67 0.02 2.21
CA ALA A 79 -6.98 0.62 3.35
C ALA A 79 -5.50 0.20 3.32
N HIS A 80 -4.61 1.09 2.87
CA HIS A 80 -3.21 0.75 2.57
C HIS A 80 -2.22 1.45 3.50
N LEU A 81 -1.33 0.68 4.13
CA LEU A 81 -0.14 1.23 4.78
C LEU A 81 0.89 1.54 3.71
N ASP A 82 1.30 2.80 3.61
CA ASP A 82 2.25 3.29 2.61
C ASP A 82 3.63 3.50 3.24
N HIS A 83 4.70 3.01 2.61
CA HIS A 83 6.07 3.01 3.16
C HIS A 83 6.19 2.47 4.61
N GLY A 84 5.80 1.22 4.88
CA GLY A 84 6.09 0.58 6.17
C GLY A 84 7.57 0.18 6.26
N TYR A 85 8.28 0.64 7.28
CA TYR A 85 9.75 0.46 7.37
C TYR A 85 10.17 -0.67 8.31
N THR A 86 9.26 -1.17 9.16
CA THR A 86 9.55 -2.24 10.11
C THR A 86 8.46 -3.30 10.12
N PHE A 87 8.83 -4.50 10.58
CA PHE A 87 7.87 -5.59 10.81
C PHE A 87 6.79 -5.18 11.81
N GLU A 88 7.17 -4.47 12.87
CA GLU A 88 6.26 -4.02 13.91
C GLU A 88 5.23 -3.02 13.39
N GLU A 89 5.64 -2.09 12.52
CA GLU A 89 4.74 -1.11 11.90
C GLU A 89 3.75 -1.79 10.96
N CYS A 90 4.22 -2.73 10.12
CA CYS A 90 3.37 -3.54 9.25
C CYS A 90 2.37 -4.37 10.07
N LYS A 91 2.83 -4.97 11.17
CA LYS A 91 1.98 -5.74 12.08
C LYS A 91 0.93 -4.84 12.77
N GLU A 92 1.30 -3.64 13.22
CA GLU A 92 0.35 -2.71 13.83
C GLU A 92 -0.72 -2.27 12.83
N ALA A 93 -0.35 -1.99 11.58
CA ALA A 93 -1.31 -1.69 10.53
C ALA A 93 -2.26 -2.86 10.28
N LEU A 94 -1.73 -4.09 10.17
CA LEU A 94 -2.56 -5.28 10.05
C LEU A 94 -3.57 -5.40 11.21
N ASP A 95 -3.07 -5.33 12.45
CA ASP A 95 -3.89 -5.41 13.67
C ASP A 95 -4.92 -4.27 13.75
N SER A 96 -4.64 -3.14 13.10
CA SER A 96 -5.51 -1.96 13.01
C SER A 96 -6.59 -2.08 11.92
N GLY A 97 -6.58 -3.16 11.13
CA GLY A 97 -7.62 -3.49 10.17
C GLY A 97 -7.39 -2.96 8.76
N PHE A 98 -6.14 -2.65 8.40
CA PHE A 98 -5.72 -2.38 7.03
C PHE A 98 -5.94 -3.62 6.13
N THR A 99 -6.16 -3.39 4.84
CA THR A 99 -6.38 -4.44 3.83
C THR A 99 -5.26 -4.55 2.81
N SER A 100 -4.24 -3.71 2.97
CA SER A 100 -2.99 -3.78 2.22
C SER A 100 -1.86 -3.20 3.04
N LEU A 101 -0.70 -3.83 2.96
CA LEU A 101 0.55 -3.34 3.53
C LEU A 101 1.54 -3.05 2.40
N MET A 102 2.35 -2.02 2.55
CA MET A 102 3.59 -1.84 1.79
C MET A 102 4.77 -1.97 2.75
N TYR A 103 5.72 -2.85 2.42
CA TYR A 103 7.03 -2.85 3.06
C TYR A 103 8.03 -2.14 2.15
N ASP A 104 8.63 -1.07 2.68
CA ASP A 104 9.66 -0.32 1.98
C ASP A 104 11.05 -0.73 2.51
N GLY A 105 11.62 -1.74 1.85
CA GLY A 105 13.00 -2.18 2.00
C GLY A 105 13.93 -1.63 0.92
N SER A 106 13.50 -0.64 0.13
CA SER A 106 14.23 -0.12 -1.05
C SER A 106 15.70 0.26 -0.77
N ARG A 107 15.97 0.76 0.43
CA ARG A 107 17.30 1.20 0.87
C ARG A 107 18.22 0.08 1.34
N LYS A 108 17.76 -1.17 1.32
CA LYS A 108 18.51 -2.34 1.79
C LYS A 108 19.10 -3.09 0.58
N PRO A 109 20.18 -3.87 0.78
CA PRO A 109 20.64 -4.80 -0.24
C PRO A 109 19.50 -5.69 -0.72
N LEU A 110 19.44 -5.99 -2.03
CA LEU A 110 18.33 -6.73 -2.66
C LEU A 110 17.95 -8.00 -1.90
N SER A 111 18.92 -8.83 -1.51
CA SER A 111 18.66 -10.07 -0.76
C SER A 111 17.97 -9.81 0.58
N GLN A 112 18.39 -8.77 1.30
CA GLN A 112 17.76 -8.38 2.57
C GLN A 112 16.35 -7.83 2.34
N ASN A 113 16.15 -7.02 1.30
CA ASN A 113 14.83 -6.52 0.93
C ASN A 113 13.87 -7.67 0.59
N ILE A 114 14.31 -8.65 -0.19
CA ILE A 114 13.53 -9.86 -0.50
C ILE A 114 13.17 -10.62 0.77
N ASP A 115 14.15 -10.93 1.62
CA ASP A 115 13.92 -11.71 2.84
C ASP A 115 12.94 -11.02 3.80
N GLU A 116 13.09 -9.71 3.99
CA GLU A 116 12.22 -8.96 4.90
C GLU A 116 10.82 -8.75 4.29
N THR A 117 10.73 -8.43 3.00
CA THR A 117 9.44 -8.32 2.29
C THR A 117 8.68 -9.64 2.33
N ALA A 118 9.33 -10.77 2.06
CA ALA A 118 8.71 -12.10 2.09
C ALA A 118 8.06 -12.40 3.45
N ARG A 119 8.68 -11.97 4.56
CA ARG A 119 8.10 -12.12 5.90
C ARG A 119 6.85 -11.27 6.11
N ILE A 120 6.76 -10.09 5.49
CA ILE A 120 5.55 -9.25 5.52
C ILE A 120 4.47 -9.83 4.60
N VAL A 121 4.86 -10.38 3.45
CA VAL A 121 3.97 -11.10 2.54
C VAL A 121 3.33 -12.30 3.26
N GLU A 122 4.12 -13.13 3.94
CA GLU A 122 3.60 -14.25 4.74
C GLU A 122 2.59 -13.79 5.80
N LEU A 123 2.90 -12.71 6.52
CA LEU A 123 2.01 -12.10 7.51
C LEU A 123 0.70 -11.60 6.88
N ALA A 124 0.78 -10.87 5.77
CA ALA A 124 -0.35 -10.31 5.05
C ALA A 124 -1.25 -11.42 4.48
N HIS A 125 -0.67 -12.40 3.80
CA HIS A 125 -1.39 -13.51 3.18
C HIS A 125 -2.05 -14.42 4.23
N ALA A 126 -1.39 -14.67 5.37
CA ALA A 126 -2.00 -15.40 6.48
C ALA A 126 -3.26 -14.72 7.04
N ALA A 127 -3.36 -13.39 6.90
CA ALA A 127 -4.54 -12.61 7.27
C ALA A 127 -5.50 -12.33 6.11
N GLY A 128 -5.22 -12.83 4.90
CA GLY A 128 -6.05 -12.63 3.72
C GLY A 128 -6.02 -11.22 3.14
N ILE A 129 -4.95 -10.46 3.37
CA ILE A 129 -4.74 -9.11 2.82
C ILE A 129 -3.56 -9.08 1.85
N SER A 130 -3.42 -7.99 1.09
CA SER A 130 -2.33 -7.87 0.10
C SER A 130 -1.05 -7.26 0.69
N CYS A 131 0.09 -7.58 0.08
CA CYS A 131 1.36 -6.92 0.35
C CYS A 131 1.97 -6.34 -0.94
N GLU A 132 2.41 -5.09 -0.85
CA GLU A 132 3.24 -4.39 -1.82
C GLU A 132 4.68 -4.33 -1.31
N GLY A 133 5.65 -4.36 -2.21
CA GLY A 133 7.06 -4.12 -1.90
C GLY A 133 7.66 -3.11 -2.87
N GLU A 134 8.73 -2.43 -2.44
CA GLU A 134 9.44 -1.44 -3.27
C GLU A 134 10.83 -1.95 -3.66
N ILE A 135 11.18 -1.77 -4.93
CA ILE A 135 12.53 -1.94 -5.45
C ILE A 135 12.93 -0.69 -6.24
N GLY A 136 14.23 -0.38 -6.24
CA GLY A 136 14.72 0.92 -6.70
C GLY A 136 14.53 1.98 -5.63
N PHE A 137 14.95 3.21 -5.91
CA PHE A 137 14.81 4.31 -4.95
C PHE A 137 14.29 5.54 -5.65
N VAL A 138 13.14 6.04 -5.19
CA VAL A 138 12.63 7.35 -5.63
C VAL A 138 13.18 8.43 -4.70
N GLY A 139 14.03 9.29 -5.27
CA GLY A 139 14.52 10.48 -4.60
C GLY A 139 13.41 11.46 -4.25
N TYR A 140 13.51 12.11 -3.09
CA TYR A 140 12.67 13.26 -2.76
C TYR A 140 13.24 14.54 -3.37
N ALA A 141 12.39 15.55 -3.63
CA ALA A 141 12.77 16.79 -4.31
C ALA A 141 13.97 17.54 -3.66
N ASP A 142 14.14 17.39 -2.35
CA ASP A 142 15.24 17.98 -1.56
C ASP A 142 16.23 16.92 -1.03
N GLY A 143 16.22 15.71 -1.58
CA GLY A 143 16.92 14.53 -1.07
C GLY A 143 17.94 13.91 -2.04
N GLU A 144 18.12 12.60 -1.90
CA GLU A 144 19.02 11.81 -2.74
C GLU A 144 18.48 11.67 -4.17
N ASN A 145 19.38 11.50 -5.15
CA ASN A 145 18.98 11.23 -6.53
C ASN A 145 18.31 9.85 -6.63
N SER A 146 17.26 9.74 -7.44
CA SER A 146 16.63 8.45 -7.74
C SER A 146 17.65 7.48 -8.38
N ALA A 147 17.60 6.22 -7.95
CA ALA A 147 18.26 5.13 -8.64
C ALA A 147 17.20 4.38 -9.44
N GLY A 148 17.37 4.30 -10.76
CA GLY A 148 16.44 3.56 -11.61
C GLY A 148 16.41 2.08 -11.24
N THR A 149 15.23 1.49 -11.27
CA THR A 149 15.01 0.07 -11.02
C THR A 149 15.62 -0.79 -12.12
N ASP A 150 16.51 -1.71 -11.76
CA ASP A 150 17.04 -2.72 -12.68
C ASP A 150 15.94 -3.78 -12.96
N PRO A 151 15.51 -3.99 -14.22
CA PRO A 151 14.49 -4.97 -14.56
C PRO A 151 14.83 -6.40 -14.14
N ASP A 152 16.11 -6.79 -14.15
CA ASP A 152 16.54 -8.13 -13.76
C ASP A 152 16.42 -8.31 -12.25
N GLU A 153 16.78 -7.29 -11.46
CA GLU A 153 16.58 -7.29 -10.01
C GLU A 153 15.08 -7.28 -9.65
N ALA A 154 14.27 -6.50 -10.38
CA ALA A 154 12.83 -6.45 -10.19
C ALA A 154 12.16 -7.80 -10.47
N ALA A 155 12.61 -8.52 -11.49
CA ALA A 155 12.13 -9.87 -11.79
C ALA A 155 12.52 -10.88 -10.69
N VAL A 156 13.72 -10.76 -10.11
CA VAL A 156 14.15 -11.57 -8.96
C VAL A 156 13.31 -11.24 -7.73
N PHE A 157 13.15 -9.96 -7.42
CA PHE A 157 12.36 -9.49 -6.28
C PHE A 157 10.91 -9.96 -6.35
N ALA A 158 10.22 -9.74 -7.48
CA ALA A 158 8.84 -10.15 -7.64
C ALA A 158 8.63 -11.66 -7.47
N ARG A 159 9.57 -12.47 -7.99
CA ARG A 159 9.51 -13.94 -7.88
C ARG A 159 9.77 -14.42 -6.45
N ASP A 160 10.78 -13.88 -5.80
CA ASP A 160 11.31 -14.44 -4.54
C ASP A 160 10.67 -13.83 -3.29
N SER A 161 10.10 -12.62 -3.38
CA SER A 161 9.35 -11.99 -2.27
C SER A 161 7.89 -12.41 -2.18
N GLY A 162 7.24 -12.73 -3.31
CA GLY A 162 5.83 -13.13 -3.35
C GLY A 162 4.81 -11.99 -3.22
N VAL A 163 5.23 -10.74 -3.43
CA VAL A 163 4.35 -9.55 -3.37
C VAL A 163 3.18 -9.61 -4.37
N ASP A 164 2.06 -8.97 -4.01
CA ASP A 164 0.89 -8.82 -4.88
C ASP A 164 1.01 -7.62 -5.84
N ALA A 165 1.84 -6.64 -5.46
CA ALA A 165 2.16 -5.45 -6.23
C ALA A 165 3.61 -5.02 -5.95
N MET A 166 4.22 -4.29 -6.88
CA MET A 166 5.59 -3.81 -6.74
C MET A 166 5.68 -2.36 -7.18
N ALA A 167 6.23 -1.51 -6.32
CA ALA A 167 6.66 -0.17 -6.66
C ALA A 167 8.04 -0.24 -7.32
N ILE A 168 8.21 0.48 -8.44
CA ILE A 168 9.41 0.49 -9.31
C ILE A 168 9.83 1.91 -9.68
#